data_AF-A0A973M3J1-F1
#
_entry.id   AF-A0A973M3J1-F1
#
_cell.length_a   1.000
_cell.length_b   1.000
_cell.length_c   1.000
_cell.angle_alpha   90.00
_cell.angle_beta   90.00
_cell.angle_gamma   90.00
#
_symmetry.space_group_name_H-M   'P 1'
#
loop_
_entity.id
_entity.type
_entity.pdbx_description
1 polymer ?
#
loop_
_entity_poly.entity_id
_entity_poly.type
_entity_poly.pdbx_seq_one_letter_code
_entity_poly.pdbx_strand_id
1 'polypeptide(L)' 'MRSRDAVLSIAPMRRAAAAVCTSLDEALVDGGLHDVLLSAPPVRREAYVRLGAWLDRALARRDTGRA' A
#
# COMPACT_ATOMS: atom_id res chain seq x y z
N MET A 1 17.71 4.66 -5.54
CA MET A 1 16.50 3.82 -5.35
C MET A 1 16.54 3.26 -3.93
N ARG A 2 15.65 3.70 -3.02
CA ARG A 2 15.57 3.12 -1.67
C ARG A 2 14.52 2.01 -1.72
N SER A 3 14.96 0.78 -1.90
CA SER A 3 14.10 -0.43 -1.86
C SER A 3 13.96 -1.00 -0.44
N ARG A 4 14.29 -0.21 0.59
CA ARG A 4 14.40 -0.67 1.98
C ARG A 4 13.83 0.41 2.89
N ASP A 5 12.86 0.01 3.69
CA ASP A 5 12.48 0.70 4.91
C ASP A 5 13.47 0.29 6.02
N ALA A 6 13.99 1.29 6.72
CA ALA A 6 15.00 1.11 7.77
C ALA A 6 14.40 0.64 9.11
N VAL A 7 13.10 0.82 9.30
CA VAL A 7 12.37 0.46 10.53
C VAL A 7 11.70 -0.89 10.33
N LEU A 8 10.86 -1.02 9.31
CA LEU A 8 10.15 -2.27 9.02
C LEU A 8 10.62 -2.88 7.71
N SER A 9 11.41 -3.95 7.81
CA SER A 9 11.85 -4.67 6.63
C SER A 9 10.67 -5.22 5.83
N ILE A 10 10.61 -4.89 4.54
CA ILE A 10 9.51 -5.24 3.63
C ILE A 10 9.27 -6.76 3.56
N ALA A 11 10.32 -7.57 3.43
CA ALA A 11 10.16 -9.01 3.25
C ALA A 11 9.48 -9.71 4.46
N PRO A 12 9.86 -9.44 5.72
CA PRO A 12 9.07 -9.84 6.89
C PRO A 12 7.62 -9.37 6.88
N MET A 13 7.35 -8.10 6.53
CA MET A 13 5.98 -7.58 6.46
C MET A 13 5.12 -8.35 5.46
N ARG A 14 5.64 -8.62 4.25
CA ARG A 14 4.93 -9.40 3.23
C ARG A 14 4.57 -10.81 3.71
N ARG A 15 5.51 -11.48 4.40
CA ARG A 15 5.25 -12.80 4.99
C ARG A 15 4.17 -12.75 6.07
N ALA A 16 4.21 -11.74 6.93
CA ALA A 16 3.20 -11.56 7.97
C ALA A 16 1.81 -11.28 7.36
N ALA A 17 1.75 -10.42 6.34
CA ALA A 17 0.51 -10.09 5.64
C ALA A 17 -0.13 -11.33 5.00
N ALA A 18 0.67 -12.18 4.34
CA ALA A 18 0.20 -13.44 3.79
C ALA A 18 -0.37 -14.42 4.84
N ALA A 19 0.07 -14.32 6.10
CA ALA A 19 -0.42 -15.17 7.18
C ALA A 19 -1.74 -14.68 7.79
N VAL A 20 -2.08 -13.40 7.63
CA VAL A 20 -3.26 -12.79 8.30
C VAL A 20 -4.35 -12.31 7.35
N CYS A 21 -4.03 -12.13 6.06
CA CYS A 21 -4.97 -11.65 5.05
C CYS A 21 -5.34 -12.77 4.07
N THR A 22 -6.65 -12.96 3.84
CA THR A 22 -7.15 -13.84 2.77
C THR A 22 -7.07 -13.21 1.38
N SER A 23 -6.97 -11.88 1.31
CA SER A 23 -6.75 -11.10 0.10
C SER A 23 -5.92 -9.86 0.44
N LEU A 24 -4.91 -9.56 -0.36
CA LEU A 24 -3.95 -8.50 -0.12
C LEU A 24 -3.57 -7.81 -1.44
N ASP A 25 -3.75 -6.50 -1.49
CA ASP A 25 -3.18 -5.63 -2.53
C ASP A 25 -1.88 -5.02 -1.98
N GLU A 26 -0.75 -5.28 -2.64
CA GLU A 26 0.55 -4.72 -2.24
C GLU A 26 1.02 -3.65 -3.23
N ALA A 27 1.57 -2.55 -2.71
CA ALA A 27 2.19 -1.51 -3.52
C ALA A 27 3.49 -1.02 -2.87
N LEU A 28 4.59 -1.05 -3.63
CA LEU A 28 5.84 -0.41 -3.26
C LEU A 28 5.90 0.99 -3.87
N VAL A 29 6.23 1.98 -3.05
CA VAL A 29 6.39 3.38 -3.46
C VAL A 29 7.87 3.73 -3.40
N ASP A 30 8.48 3.94 -4.56
CA ASP A 30 9.91 4.23 -4.63
C ASP A 30 10.24 5.57 -3.98
N GLY A 31 11.26 5.56 -3.12
CA GLY A 31 11.63 6.75 -2.35
C GLY A 31 10.72 7.02 -1.15
N GLY A 32 9.77 6.11 -0.86
CA GLY A 32 9.00 6.12 0.38
C GLY A 32 9.90 6.13 1.63
N LEU A 33 9.57 7.01 2.57
CA LEU A 33 10.02 6.87 3.95
C LEU A 33 9.24 5.74 4.64
N HIS A 34 9.65 5.40 5.87
CA HIS A 34 8.88 4.50 6.75
C HIS A 34 7.41 4.96 6.81
N ASP A 35 7.20 6.23 7.16
CA ASP A 35 5.92 6.90 7.02
C ASP A 35 5.73 7.40 5.59
N VAL A 36 5.25 6.53 4.70
CA VAL A 36 5.11 6.82 3.27
C VAL A 36 4.33 8.13 3.02
N LEU A 37 3.25 8.38 3.78
CA LEU A 37 2.44 9.60 3.64
C LEU A 37 3.11 10.87 4.18
N LEU A 38 4.25 10.76 4.86
CA LEU A 38 5.10 11.88 5.29
C LEU A 38 6.32 12.07 4.38
N SER A 39 6.43 11.30 3.30
CA SER A 39 7.50 11.42 2.32
C SER A 39 7.49 12.77 1.58
N ALA A 40 8.55 13.02 0.80
CA ALA A 40 8.66 14.19 -0.08
C ALA A 40 7.42 14.33 -0.99
N PRO A 41 7.04 15.57 -1.39
CA PRO A 41 5.80 15.83 -2.14
C PRO A 41 5.51 14.91 -3.34
N PRO A 42 6.48 14.59 -4.24
CA PRO A 42 6.18 13.69 -5.36
C PRO A 42 5.83 12.27 -4.92
N VAL A 43 6.58 11.72 -3.96
CA VAL A 43 6.38 10.37 -3.41
C VAL A 43 5.03 10.29 -2.66
N ARG A 44 4.72 11.30 -1.85
CA ARG A 44 3.45 11.39 -1.14
C ARG A 44 2.26 11.47 -2.09
N ARG A 45 2.36 12.27 -3.15
CA ARG A 45 1.31 12.39 -4.18
C ARG A 45 1.05 11.05 -4.85
N GLU A 46 2.10 10.33 -5.24
CA GLU A 46 1.99 9.00 -5.83
C GLU A 46 1.29 8.01 -4.89
N ALA A 47 1.67 8.00 -3.61
CA ALA A 47 1.04 7.15 -2.60
C ALA A 47 -0.47 7.42 -2.48
N TYR A 48 -0.89 8.69 -2.43
CA TYR A 48 -2.30 9.06 -2.38
C TYR A 48 -3.07 8.68 -3.65
N VAL A 49 -2.47 8.83 -4.83
CA VAL A 49 -3.11 8.40 -6.10
C VAL A 49 -3.37 6.89 -6.09
N ARG A 50 -2.39 6.10 -5.67
CA ARG A 50 -2.54 4.64 -5.58
C ARG A 50 -3.58 4.24 -4.55
N LEU A 51 -3.59 4.91 -3.39
CA LEU A 51 -4.57 4.66 -2.32
C LEU A 51 -6.00 5.00 -2.76
N GLY A 52 -6.20 6.12 -3.45
CA GLY A 52 -7.50 6.50 -4.00
C GLY A 52 -8.03 5.47 -5.01
N ALA A 53 -7.19 5.08 -5.98
CA ALA A 53 -7.56 4.05 -6.95
C ALA A 53 -7.88 2.69 -6.30
N TRP A 54 -7.18 2.34 -5.21
CA TRP A 54 -7.50 1.14 -4.44
C TRP A 54 -8.87 1.27 -3.75
N LEU A 55 -9.16 2.41 -3.13
CA LEU A 55 -10.42 2.67 -2.45
C LEU A 55 -11.61 2.56 -3.42
N ASP A 56 -11.49 3.16 -4.60
CA ASP A 56 -12.54 3.10 -5.64
C ASP A 56 -12.86 1.65 -6.03
N ARG A 57 -11.81 0.82 -6.25
CA ARG A 57 -11.99 -0.61 -6.55
C ARG A 57 -12.60 -1.37 -5.37
N ALA A 58 -12.20 -1.07 -4.14
CA ALA A 58 -12.73 -1.71 -2.94
C ALA A 58 -14.22 -1.40 -2.74
N LEU A 59 -14.64 -0.17 -3.00
CA LEU A 59 -16.04 0.24 -2.96
C LEU A 59 -16.86 -0.45 -4.06
N ALA A 60 -16.36 -0.46 -5.30
CA ALA A 60 -17.04 -1.15 -6.40
C ALA A 60 -17.26 -2.65 -6.14
N ARG A 61 -16.29 -3.33 -5.52
CA ARG A 61 -16.41 -4.75 -5.10
C ARG A 61 -17.45 -4.96 -4.00
N ARG A 62 -17.61 -4.00 -3.09
CA ARG A 62 -18.62 -4.08 -2.03
C ARG A 62 -20.03 -3.95 -2.60
N ASP A 63 -20.22 -3.06 -3.57
CA ASP A 63 -21.54 -2.85 -4.18
C ASP A 63 -21.98 -4.06 -5.02
N THR A 64 -21.04 -4.76 -5.66
CA THR A 64 -21.32 -5.99 -6.42
C THR A 64 -21.62 -7.21 -5.54
N GLY A 65 -21.15 -7.24 -4.29
CA GLY A 65 -21.43 -8.32 -3.34
C GLY A 65 -22.74 -8.17 -2.54
N ARG A 66 -23.49 -7.07 -2.76
CA ARG A 66 -24.76 -6.76 -2.06
C ARG A 66 -26.01 -6.97 -2.93
N ALA A 67 -25.84 -7.24 -4.22
CA ALA A 67 -26.91 -7.61 -5.14
C ALA A 67 -27.17 -9.12 -5.10
#